data_AF-A0A5F0LPY7-F1
#
_entry.id   AF-A0A5F0LPY7-F1
#
_cell.length_a   1.000
_cell.length_b   1.000
_cell.length_c   1.000
_cell.angle_alpha   90.00
_cell.angle_beta   90.00
_cell.angle_gamma   90.00
#
_symmetry.space_group_name_H-M   'P 1'
#
loop_
_entity.id
_entity.type
_entity.pdbx_description
1 polymer ?
#
loop_
_entity_poly.entity_id
_entity_poly.type
_entity_poly.pdbx_seq_one_letter_code
_entity_poly.pdbx_strand_id
1 'polypeptide(L)'
;MRRSLPLPYAFTVLPLVAVALLAGCSTSKPSFYHQEDFSETDTYSRSFGASDAAVCEAARRALLGQGYIISKAQANIVDGTKSFQPESDQHVEIAFHIVCAGNGKADQKASVFVSATQDRYALKKTNNSASLGVGVLGSVSMPFGSSDDSLVRVASETIRSAHFYDRFFGAVERYLAPGEDDAAKASKTELDGPLPQPQKKESK
;
A
#
# COMPACT_ATOMS: atom_id res chain seq x y z
N MET A 1 -46.90 -70.61 26.06
CA MET A 1 -45.74 -71.02 25.24
C MET A 1 -45.84 -70.38 23.87
N ARG A 2 -44.68 -70.00 23.32
CA ARG A 2 -44.36 -69.64 21.92
C ARG A 2 -44.68 -68.22 21.40
N ARG A 3 -43.56 -67.51 21.21
CA ARG A 3 -43.30 -66.29 20.42
C ARG A 3 -43.69 -66.47 18.94
N SER A 4 -44.11 -65.37 18.32
CA SER A 4 -43.86 -65.09 16.89
C SER A 4 -44.13 -63.62 16.56
N LEU A 5 -43.06 -62.83 16.37
CA LEU A 5 -43.09 -61.54 15.66
C LEU A 5 -42.85 -61.81 14.16
N PRO A 6 -43.55 -61.12 13.24
CA PRO A 6 -43.06 -60.91 11.89
C PRO A 6 -42.41 -59.52 11.78
N LEU A 7 -41.11 -59.51 11.46
CA LEU A 7 -40.38 -58.37 10.95
C LEU A 7 -40.58 -58.35 9.42
N PRO A 8 -41.00 -57.23 8.81
CA PRO A 8 -40.28 -56.80 7.61
C PRO A 8 -40.33 -55.27 7.43
N TYR A 9 -39.35 -54.54 7.96
CA TYR A 9 -39.18 -53.12 7.60
C TYR A 9 -37.72 -52.65 7.69
N ALA A 10 -36.76 -53.58 7.55
CA ALA A 10 -35.34 -53.31 7.77
C ALA A 10 -34.50 -53.21 6.50
N PHE A 11 -35.09 -53.26 5.29
CA PHE A 11 -34.31 -53.36 4.05
C PHE A 11 -34.44 -52.19 3.07
N THR A 12 -35.20 -51.15 3.37
CA THR A 12 -35.44 -50.04 2.41
C THR A 12 -34.99 -48.66 2.91
N VAL A 13 -34.21 -48.56 3.98
CA VAL A 13 -33.73 -47.25 4.50
C VAL A 13 -32.24 -47.02 4.23
N LEU A 14 -31.49 -48.05 3.83
CA LEU A 14 -30.03 -47.96 3.72
C LEU A 14 -29.48 -47.24 2.47
N PRO A 15 -30.12 -47.20 1.28
CA PRO A 15 -29.47 -46.56 0.13
C PRO A 15 -29.63 -45.04 0.11
N LEU A 16 -30.54 -44.47 0.90
CA LEU A 16 -30.85 -43.03 0.84
C LEU A 16 -29.88 -42.17 1.67
N VAL A 17 -29.25 -42.76 2.69
CA VAL A 17 -28.25 -42.06 3.53
C VAL A 17 -26.89 -41.99 2.84
N ALA A 18 -26.58 -42.91 1.92
CA ALA A 18 -25.31 -42.95 1.21
C ALA A 18 -25.15 -41.83 0.16
N VAL A 19 -26.24 -41.31 -0.41
CA VAL A 19 -26.19 -40.24 -1.44
C VAL A 19 -26.04 -38.85 -0.80
N ALA A 20 -26.49 -38.66 0.44
CA ALA A 20 -26.36 -37.38 1.16
C ALA A 20 -24.92 -37.08 1.62
N LEU A 21 -24.04 -38.08 1.67
CA LEU A 21 -22.64 -37.92 2.09
C LEU A 21 -21.69 -37.57 0.93
N LEU A 22 -22.17 -37.57 -0.32
CA LEU A 22 -21.36 -37.17 -1.49
C LEU A 22 -21.54 -35.70 -1.92
N ALA A 23 -22.34 -34.90 -1.20
CA ALA A 23 -22.31 -33.44 -1.33
C ALA A 23 -21.08 -32.85 -0.60
N GLY A 24 -19.90 -33.42 -0.87
CA GLY A 24 -18.62 -32.87 -0.46
C GLY A 24 -18.36 -31.60 -1.26
N CYS A 25 -18.41 -30.47 -0.56
CA CYS A 25 -18.10 -29.11 -1.00
C CYS A 25 -17.13 -29.03 -2.19
N SER A 26 -17.67 -28.86 -3.41
CA SER A 26 -16.92 -28.25 -4.50
C SER A 26 -16.77 -26.77 -4.19
N THR A 27 -15.87 -26.43 -3.26
CA THR A 27 -15.42 -25.05 -3.13
C THR A 27 -14.55 -24.79 -4.36
N SER A 28 -15.16 -24.27 -5.42
CA SER A 28 -14.40 -23.61 -6.47
C SER A 28 -13.60 -22.52 -5.76
N LYS A 29 -12.27 -22.61 -5.81
CA LYS A 29 -11.43 -21.49 -5.38
C LYS A 29 -11.92 -20.28 -6.19
N PRO A 30 -12.42 -19.20 -5.56
CA PRO A 30 -12.87 -18.06 -6.32
C PRO A 30 -11.70 -17.61 -7.19
N SER A 31 -11.90 -17.55 -8.50
CA SER A 31 -10.93 -16.92 -9.39
C SER A 31 -10.83 -15.46 -8.95
N PHE A 32 -9.62 -15.00 -8.65
CA PHE A 32 -9.37 -13.66 -8.10
C PHE A 32 -9.98 -12.52 -8.96
N TYR A 33 -10.25 -12.78 -10.24
CA TYR A 33 -10.94 -11.84 -11.13
C TYR A 33 -12.37 -11.47 -10.68
N HIS A 34 -13.11 -12.36 -10.00
CA HIS A 34 -14.46 -12.04 -9.51
C HIS A 34 -14.50 -11.18 -8.25
N GLN A 35 -13.34 -10.91 -7.63
CA GLN A 35 -13.22 -9.97 -6.50
C GLN A 35 -12.83 -8.55 -6.95
N GLU A 36 -12.51 -8.35 -8.22
CA GLU A 36 -12.28 -7.03 -8.78
C GLU A 36 -13.62 -6.44 -9.22
N ASP A 37 -14.19 -5.59 -8.36
CA ASP A 37 -15.38 -4.81 -8.67
C ASP A 37 -14.94 -3.41 -9.13
N PHE A 38 -15.37 -3.00 -10.33
CA PHE A 38 -15.07 -1.67 -10.89
C PHE A 38 -15.97 -0.57 -10.30
N SER A 39 -16.72 -0.88 -9.23
CA SER A 39 -17.59 0.05 -8.52
C SER A 39 -16.85 1.04 -7.60
N GLU A 40 -15.62 0.74 -7.19
CA GLU A 40 -14.83 1.62 -6.30
C GLU A 40 -14.11 2.71 -7.10
N THR A 41 -14.85 3.73 -7.53
CA THR A 41 -14.27 4.86 -8.27
C THR A 41 -13.61 5.90 -7.35
N ASP A 42 -13.99 5.96 -6.08
CA ASP A 42 -13.57 7.03 -5.18
C ASP A 42 -12.29 6.66 -4.40
N THR A 43 -12.02 5.41 -4.04
CA THR A 43 -10.84 5.08 -3.21
C THR A 43 -9.51 5.53 -3.84
N TYR A 44 -9.37 5.34 -5.15
CA TYR A 44 -8.11 5.53 -5.89
C TYR A 44 -8.05 6.85 -6.67
N SER A 45 -9.09 7.69 -6.61
CA SER A 45 -9.14 8.91 -7.41
C SER A 45 -9.75 10.11 -6.68
N ARG A 46 -9.24 11.31 -6.98
CA ARG A 46 -9.78 12.60 -6.51
C ARG A 46 -9.64 13.66 -7.59
N SER A 47 -10.57 14.61 -7.62
CA SER A 47 -10.53 15.79 -8.49
C SER A 47 -10.03 17.01 -7.72
N PHE A 48 -9.16 17.81 -8.36
CA PHE A 48 -8.61 19.04 -7.81
C PHE A 48 -8.88 20.22 -8.75
N GLY A 49 -9.03 21.41 -8.16
CA GLY A 49 -9.21 22.69 -8.86
C GLY A 49 -7.89 23.30 -9.37
N ALA A 50 -7.01 22.51 -9.97
CA ALA A 50 -5.74 22.95 -10.53
C ALA A 50 -5.39 22.18 -11.82
N SER A 51 -4.36 22.64 -12.55
CA SER A 51 -3.86 21.93 -13.72
C SER A 51 -3.23 20.59 -13.34
N ASP A 52 -3.23 19.63 -14.26
CA ASP A 52 -2.63 18.30 -14.07
C ASP A 52 -1.16 18.39 -13.63
N ALA A 53 -0.38 19.27 -14.25
CA ALA A 53 1.01 19.52 -13.90
C ALA A 53 1.16 20.06 -12.46
N ALA A 54 0.32 21.00 -12.04
CA ALA A 54 0.37 21.54 -10.68
C ALA A 54 0.01 20.48 -9.63
N VAL A 55 -0.98 19.66 -9.93
CA VAL A 55 -1.41 18.58 -9.04
C VAL A 55 -0.34 17.49 -8.94
N CYS A 56 0.30 17.11 -10.05
CA CYS A 56 1.39 16.14 -10.02
C CYS A 56 2.64 16.67 -9.30
N GLU A 57 2.95 17.96 -9.42
CA GLU A 57 4.00 18.59 -8.61
C GLU A 57 3.67 18.59 -7.11
N ALA A 58 2.41 18.88 -6.74
CA ALA A 58 1.97 18.77 -5.37
C ALA A 58 2.03 17.33 -4.83
N ALA A 59 1.67 16.35 -5.65
CA ALA A 59 1.79 14.93 -5.32
C ALA A 59 3.25 14.50 -5.13
N ARG A 60 4.15 14.96 -6.00
CA ARG A 60 5.60 14.73 -5.86
C ARG A 60 6.13 15.32 -4.55
N ARG A 61 5.73 16.54 -4.19
CA ARG A 61 6.09 17.18 -2.91
C ARG A 61 5.51 16.43 -1.72
N ALA A 62 4.28 15.93 -1.83
CA ALA A 62 3.65 15.11 -0.79
C ALA A 62 4.45 13.82 -0.52
N LEU A 63 4.85 13.11 -1.57
CA LEU A 63 5.71 11.93 -1.44
C LEU A 63 7.06 12.26 -0.81
N LEU A 64 7.74 13.29 -1.30
CA LEU A 64 9.04 13.73 -0.77
C LEU A 64 8.94 14.14 0.71
N GLY A 65 7.89 14.88 1.09
CA GLY A 65 7.65 15.29 2.48
C GLY A 65 7.38 14.13 3.43
N GLN A 66 6.96 12.97 2.91
CA GLN A 66 6.81 11.74 3.67
C GLN A 66 8.04 10.82 3.59
N GLY A 67 9.12 11.24 2.93
CA GLY A 67 10.37 10.47 2.80
C GLY A 67 10.33 9.34 1.78
N TYR A 68 9.47 9.45 0.76
CA TYR A 68 9.53 8.58 -0.42
C TYR A 68 10.67 9.00 -1.35
N ILE A 69 11.29 8.02 -1.98
CA ILE A 69 12.28 8.23 -3.05
C ILE A 69 11.52 8.22 -4.37
N ILE A 70 11.64 9.32 -5.13
CA ILE A 70 10.99 9.44 -6.44
C ILE A 70 11.80 8.68 -7.48
N SER A 71 11.18 7.68 -8.10
CA SER A 71 11.79 6.88 -9.18
C SER A 71 11.45 7.43 -10.57
N LYS A 72 10.32 8.13 -10.71
CA LYS A 72 9.89 8.78 -11.95
C LYS A 72 9.12 10.06 -11.64
N ALA A 73 9.43 11.14 -12.35
CA ALA A 73 8.65 12.38 -12.31
C ALA A 73 8.55 12.96 -13.73
N GLN A 74 7.33 12.99 -14.26
CA GLN A 74 6.95 13.57 -15.54
C GLN A 74 5.81 14.56 -15.31
N ALA A 75 5.40 15.31 -16.35
CA ALA A 75 4.37 16.32 -16.24
C ALA A 75 3.05 15.79 -15.63
N ASN A 76 2.70 14.54 -15.93
CA ASN A 76 1.44 13.91 -15.56
C ASN A 76 1.61 12.56 -14.84
N ILE A 77 2.84 12.15 -14.51
CA ILE A 77 3.13 10.86 -13.86
C ILE A 77 4.16 11.06 -12.75
N VAL A 78 3.92 10.48 -11.58
CA VAL A 78 4.88 10.44 -10.48
C VAL A 78 4.91 9.04 -9.88
N ASP A 79 6.10 8.45 -9.81
CA ASP A 79 6.34 7.18 -9.14
C ASP A 79 7.29 7.40 -7.96
N GLY A 80 7.03 6.72 -6.84
CA GLY A 80 7.92 6.78 -5.70
C GLY A 80 7.78 5.59 -4.77
N THR A 81 8.87 5.24 -4.10
CA THR A 81 8.92 4.09 -3.20
C THR A 81 9.41 4.48 -1.82
N LYS A 82 8.96 3.76 -0.80
CA LYS A 82 9.48 3.88 0.55
C LYS A 82 9.59 2.51 1.19
N SER A 83 10.78 2.19 1.67
CA SER A 83 11.05 0.97 2.42
C SER A 83 10.78 1.19 3.91
N PHE A 84 10.24 0.16 4.56
CA PHE A 84 9.99 0.08 5.98
C PHE A 84 10.51 -1.25 6.50
N GLN A 85 10.94 -1.27 7.75
CA GLN A 85 11.40 -2.48 8.43
C GLN A 85 10.68 -2.56 9.78
N PRO A 86 9.43 -3.08 9.82
CA PRO A 86 8.66 -3.19 11.06
C PRO A 86 9.33 -4.10 12.09
N GLU A 87 9.97 -5.17 11.61
CA GLU A 87 10.71 -6.15 12.40
C GLU A 87 12.04 -6.46 11.70
N SER A 88 13.03 -7.00 12.42
CA SER A 88 14.40 -7.16 11.92
C SER A 88 14.52 -8.04 10.67
N ASP A 89 13.62 -9.00 10.49
CA ASP A 89 13.58 -9.96 9.39
C ASP A 89 12.48 -9.67 8.36
N GLN A 90 11.68 -8.63 8.57
CA GLN A 90 10.57 -8.24 7.70
C GLN A 90 10.88 -6.94 6.97
N HIS A 91 11.01 -7.03 5.64
CA HIS A 91 11.20 -5.87 4.79
C HIS A 91 9.92 -5.58 4.01
N VAL A 92 9.50 -4.34 4.09
CA VAL A 92 8.25 -3.82 3.54
C VAL A 92 8.61 -2.73 2.56
N GLU A 93 8.03 -2.75 1.37
CA GLU A 93 8.11 -1.62 0.47
C GLU A 93 6.71 -1.17 0.07
N ILE A 94 6.47 0.14 0.06
CA ILE A 94 5.28 0.74 -0.52
C ILE A 94 5.72 1.50 -1.76
N ALA A 95 5.15 1.15 -2.91
CA ALA A 95 5.38 1.80 -4.19
C ALA A 95 4.10 2.53 -4.62
N PHE A 96 4.22 3.83 -4.88
CA PHE A 96 3.18 4.66 -5.46
C PHE A 96 3.35 4.76 -6.97
N HIS A 97 2.23 4.70 -7.67
CA HIS A 97 2.08 5.09 -9.07
C HIS A 97 0.95 6.12 -9.16
N ILE A 98 1.28 7.34 -9.53
CA ILE A 98 0.37 8.48 -9.58
C ILE A 98 0.27 8.98 -11.01
N VAL A 99 -0.96 9.19 -11.49
CA VAL A 99 -1.25 9.76 -12.81
C VAL A 99 -2.21 10.93 -12.64
N CYS A 100 -1.84 12.09 -13.17
CA CYS A 100 -2.70 13.27 -13.21
C CYS A 100 -3.27 13.45 -14.62
N ALA A 101 -4.56 13.68 -14.75
CA ALA A 101 -5.23 13.86 -16.04
C ALA A 101 -6.10 15.12 -16.02
N GLY A 102 -5.93 16.00 -17.00
CA GLY A 102 -6.76 17.18 -17.16
C GLY A 102 -8.22 16.83 -17.51
N ASN A 103 -9.17 17.49 -16.85
CA ASN A 103 -10.60 17.29 -17.04
C ASN A 103 -11.14 18.29 -18.09
N GLY A 104 -10.77 18.10 -19.36
CA GLY A 104 -11.29 18.87 -20.49
C GLY A 104 -10.54 20.19 -20.79
N LYS A 105 -11.16 21.07 -21.59
CA LYS A 105 -10.51 22.24 -22.22
C LYS A 105 -10.20 23.43 -21.28
N ALA A 106 -10.54 23.34 -20.01
CA ALA A 106 -10.20 24.35 -19.03
C ALA A 106 -9.08 23.78 -18.15
N ASP A 107 -7.86 24.30 -18.32
CA ASP A 107 -6.62 23.90 -17.63
C ASP A 107 -6.63 24.15 -16.10
N GLN A 108 -7.80 24.13 -15.48
CA GLN A 108 -8.04 24.46 -14.07
C GLN A 108 -8.68 23.32 -13.29
N LYS A 109 -8.91 22.16 -13.92
CA LYS A 109 -9.41 20.97 -13.22
C LYS A 109 -8.66 19.75 -13.70
N ALA A 110 -8.17 18.95 -12.76
CA ALA A 110 -7.52 17.68 -13.04
C ALA A 110 -7.99 16.61 -12.06
N SER A 111 -8.06 15.38 -12.54
CA SER A 111 -8.26 14.18 -11.73
C SER A 111 -6.90 13.53 -11.48
N VAL A 112 -6.69 13.03 -10.27
CA VAL A 112 -5.53 12.23 -9.91
C VAL A 112 -5.99 10.81 -9.69
N PHE A 113 -5.27 9.86 -10.27
CA PHE A 113 -5.43 8.43 -10.06
C PHE A 113 -4.18 7.90 -9.38
N VAL A 114 -4.35 7.14 -8.30
CA VAL A 114 -3.25 6.66 -7.46
C VAL A 114 -3.39 5.18 -7.19
N SER A 115 -2.35 4.42 -7.52
CA SER A 115 -2.20 3.03 -7.07
C SER A 115 -1.02 2.95 -6.11
N ALA A 116 -1.20 2.26 -4.99
CA ALA A 116 -0.14 2.00 -4.03
C ALA A 116 -0.05 0.49 -3.80
N THR A 117 1.07 -0.11 -4.16
CA THR A 117 1.35 -1.53 -3.96
C THR A 117 2.29 -1.72 -2.80
N GLN A 118 1.99 -2.70 -1.97
CA GLN A 118 2.78 -3.08 -0.82
C GLN A 118 3.45 -4.43 -1.09
N ASP A 119 4.78 -4.41 -1.15
CA ASP A 119 5.59 -5.61 -1.28
C ASP A 119 6.10 -6.03 0.11
N ARG A 120 6.01 -7.33 0.40
CA ARG A 120 6.54 -7.97 1.60
C ARG A 120 7.66 -8.90 1.19
N TYR A 121 8.80 -8.78 1.85
CA TYR A 121 9.95 -9.66 1.69
C TYR A 121 10.26 -10.31 3.03
N ALA A 122 10.43 -11.63 3.01
CA ALA A 122 10.90 -12.40 4.15
C ALA A 122 12.28 -12.99 3.85
N LEU A 123 13.09 -13.12 4.89
CA LEU A 123 14.37 -13.81 4.82
C LEU A 123 14.14 -15.32 4.66
N LYS A 124 14.51 -15.87 3.51
CA LYS A 124 14.50 -17.33 3.32
C LYS A 124 15.85 -17.89 3.77
N LYS A 125 15.91 -18.40 4.99
CA LYS A 125 17.11 -19.07 5.52
C LYS A 125 17.32 -20.43 4.83
N THR A 126 18.19 -20.50 3.84
CA THR A 126 18.60 -21.77 3.21
C THR A 126 19.79 -22.38 3.95
N ASN A 127 19.53 -23.39 4.79
CA ASN A 127 20.59 -24.25 5.33
C ASN A 127 21.03 -25.25 4.25
N ASN A 128 22.03 -24.89 3.45
CA ASN A 128 22.67 -25.83 2.53
C ASN A 128 23.94 -26.38 3.19
N SER A 129 23.82 -27.52 3.89
CA SER A 129 24.96 -28.22 4.45
C SER A 129 25.54 -29.17 3.39
N ALA A 130 26.67 -28.81 2.79
CA ALA A 130 27.44 -29.71 1.94
C ALA A 130 28.34 -30.61 2.82
N SER A 131 27.88 -31.83 3.13
CA SER A 131 28.74 -32.84 3.76
C SER A 131 29.62 -33.50 2.70
N LEU A 132 30.91 -33.15 2.68
CA LEU A 132 31.92 -33.89 1.94
C LEU A 132 32.37 -35.09 2.80
N GLY A 133 31.93 -36.29 2.42
CA GLY A 133 32.43 -37.54 3.01
C GLY A 133 33.83 -37.84 2.50
N VAL A 134 34.86 -37.52 3.28
CA VAL A 134 36.23 -38.02 3.07
C VAL A 134 36.43 -39.28 3.91
N GLY A 135 36.77 -40.38 3.25
CA GLY A 135 37.01 -41.66 3.89
C GLY A 135 38.15 -41.62 4.92
N VAL A 136 37.96 -42.42 5.97
CA VAL A 136 38.96 -43.03 6.87
C VAL A 136 39.80 -42.10 7.78
N LEU A 137 39.88 -40.79 7.59
CA LEU A 137 40.69 -39.93 8.47
C LEU A 137 40.01 -38.60 8.82
N GLY A 138 39.03 -38.63 9.71
CA GLY A 138 38.56 -37.47 10.49
C GLY A 138 37.74 -36.42 9.73
N SER A 139 36.48 -36.24 10.13
CA SER A 139 35.63 -35.14 9.64
C SER A 139 36.08 -33.81 10.24
N VAL A 140 36.57 -32.90 9.39
CA VAL A 140 36.75 -31.49 9.77
C VAL A 140 35.46 -30.75 9.47
N SER A 141 34.64 -30.54 10.50
CA SER A 141 33.49 -29.63 10.45
C SER A 141 33.97 -28.20 10.70
N MET A 142 34.05 -27.39 9.65
CA MET A 142 34.15 -25.94 9.80
C MET A 142 32.76 -25.32 9.67
N PRO A 143 32.21 -24.66 10.72
CA PRO A 143 30.93 -24.00 10.64
C PRO A 143 31.13 -22.63 10.00
N PHE A 144 31.23 -22.58 8.68
CA PHE A 144 31.00 -21.34 7.95
C PHE A 144 29.52 -21.27 7.60
N GLY A 145 28.71 -20.91 8.58
CA GLY A 145 27.32 -20.52 8.36
C GLY A 145 27.26 -19.15 7.68
N SER A 146 27.64 -19.06 6.41
CA SER A 146 27.14 -17.97 5.57
C SER A 146 25.70 -18.32 5.24
N SER A 147 24.77 -17.78 6.04
CA SER A 147 23.36 -17.80 5.65
C SER A 147 23.23 -16.82 4.49
N ASP A 148 23.09 -17.32 3.26
CA ASP A 148 22.66 -16.48 2.15
C ASP A 148 21.20 -16.09 2.41
N ASP A 149 21.03 -14.98 3.11
CA ASP A 149 19.75 -14.35 3.36
C ASP A 149 19.25 -13.72 2.04
N SER A 150 18.56 -14.52 1.23
CA SER A 150 17.92 -14.05 0.00
C SER A 150 16.53 -13.49 0.31
N LEU A 151 16.31 -12.22 -0.02
CA LEU A 151 14.99 -11.59 0.02
C LEU A 151 14.12 -12.18 -1.09
N VAL A 152 13.17 -13.04 -0.71
CA VAL A 152 12.13 -13.51 -1.64
C VAL A 152 10.89 -12.67 -1.41
N ARG A 153 10.31 -12.13 -2.49
CA ARG A 153 9.01 -11.44 -2.40
C ARG A 153 7.94 -12.45 -2.03
N VAL A 154 7.43 -12.34 -0.81
CA VAL A 154 6.46 -13.29 -0.24
C VAL A 154 5.01 -12.88 -0.49
N ALA A 155 4.75 -11.57 -0.63
CA ALA A 155 3.45 -11.03 -1.03
C ALA A 155 3.62 -9.68 -1.73
N SER A 156 2.71 -9.38 -2.65
CA SER A 156 2.60 -8.08 -3.34
C SER A 156 1.11 -7.79 -3.49
N GLU A 157 0.63 -6.75 -2.81
CA GLU A 157 -0.80 -6.45 -2.71
C GLU A 157 -1.06 -4.95 -2.88
N THR A 158 -2.10 -4.60 -3.64
CA THR A 158 -2.58 -3.21 -3.69
C THR A 158 -3.21 -2.83 -2.36
N ILE A 159 -2.80 -1.71 -1.79
CA ILE A 159 -3.38 -1.17 -0.56
C ILE A 159 -4.83 -0.76 -0.87
N ARG A 160 -5.81 -1.33 -0.17
CA ARG A 160 -7.25 -1.03 -0.37
C ARG A 160 -7.84 -0.08 0.69
N SER A 161 -7.00 0.48 1.56
CA SER A 161 -7.46 1.32 2.68
C SER A 161 -7.84 2.73 2.21
N ALA A 162 -9.12 3.08 2.26
CA ALA A 162 -9.58 4.45 1.97
C ALA A 162 -8.87 5.52 2.81
N HIS A 163 -8.72 5.27 4.12
CA HIS A 163 -8.01 6.18 5.02
C HIS A 163 -6.54 6.41 4.64
N PHE A 164 -5.87 5.41 4.04
CA PHE A 164 -4.51 5.58 3.52
C PHE A 164 -4.49 6.62 2.39
N TYR A 165 -5.41 6.49 1.43
CA TYR A 165 -5.54 7.41 0.31
C TYR A 165 -6.02 8.80 0.74
N ASP A 166 -6.95 8.91 1.68
CA ASP A 166 -7.43 10.20 2.19
C ASP A 166 -6.30 11.04 2.79
N ARG A 167 -5.38 10.41 3.54
CA ARG A 167 -4.19 11.10 4.06
C ARG A 167 -3.25 11.55 2.95
N PHE A 168 -3.07 10.74 1.91
CA PHE A 168 -2.27 11.12 0.75
C PHE A 168 -2.91 12.31 0.03
N PHE A 169 -4.19 12.23 -0.32
CA PHE A 169 -4.89 13.31 -1.02
C PHE A 169 -4.95 14.60 -0.20
N GLY A 170 -5.15 14.52 1.11
CA GLY A 170 -5.06 15.68 1.99
C GLY A 170 -3.66 16.30 2.04
N ALA A 171 -2.59 15.49 1.88
CA ALA A 171 -1.25 16.03 1.72
C ALA A 171 -1.07 16.74 0.37
N VAL A 172 -1.60 16.17 -0.73
CA VAL A 172 -1.60 16.82 -2.06
C VAL A 172 -2.30 18.18 -1.99
N GLU A 173 -3.49 18.23 -1.38
CA GLU A 173 -4.26 19.46 -1.22
C GLU A 173 -3.50 20.53 -0.44
N ARG A 174 -2.77 20.15 0.62
CA ARG A 174 -1.92 21.08 1.36
C ARG A 174 -0.78 21.66 0.53
N TYR A 175 -0.20 20.88 -0.38
CA TYR A 175 0.84 21.38 -1.29
C TYR A 175 0.28 22.16 -2.49
N LEU A 176 -1.03 22.08 -2.75
CA LEU A 176 -1.75 22.89 -3.73
C LEU A 176 -2.22 24.23 -3.16
N ALA A 177 -2.55 24.28 -1.86
CA ALA A 177 -2.97 25.51 -1.21
C ALA A 177 -1.88 26.58 -1.37
N PRO A 178 -2.20 27.75 -1.95
CA PRO A 178 -1.21 28.80 -2.17
C PRO A 178 -0.73 29.36 -0.84
N GLY A 179 0.38 28.83 -0.31
CA GLY A 179 1.25 29.47 0.67
C GLY A 179 0.57 30.25 1.79
N GLU A 180 -0.53 29.77 2.38
CA GLU A 180 -1.12 30.42 3.55
C GLU A 180 -0.14 30.40 4.74
N ASP A 181 0.81 29.47 4.75
CA ASP A 181 1.91 29.44 5.72
C ASP A 181 2.93 30.59 5.53
N ASP A 182 3.07 31.13 4.32
CA ASP A 182 3.93 32.28 4.02
C ASP A 182 3.15 33.60 4.18
N ALA A 183 1.89 33.66 3.75
CA ALA A 183 1.04 34.85 3.87
C ALA A 183 0.57 35.10 5.32
N ALA A 184 0.27 34.06 6.11
CA ALA A 184 -0.10 34.21 7.51
C ALA A 184 1.12 34.55 8.40
N LYS A 185 2.33 34.11 8.03
CA LYS A 185 3.57 34.53 8.71
C LYS A 185 4.01 35.95 8.34
N ALA A 186 3.80 36.37 7.08
CA ALA A 186 4.02 37.75 6.66
C ALA A 186 3.03 38.72 7.36
N SER A 187 1.74 38.34 7.44
CA SER A 187 0.71 39.20 8.06
C SER A 187 0.86 39.30 9.58
N LYS A 188 1.39 38.27 10.26
CA LYS A 188 1.62 38.30 11.70
C LYS A 188 2.92 39.04 12.10
N THR A 189 3.84 39.26 11.17
CA THR A 189 5.10 40.01 11.42
C THR A 189 4.93 41.51 11.16
N GLU A 190 4.03 41.92 10.27
CA GLU A 190 3.84 43.34 9.94
C GLU A 190 2.93 44.10 10.93
N LEU A 191 2.04 43.41 11.67
CA LEU A 191 1.12 44.08 12.60
C LEU A 191 1.69 44.32 14.02
N ASP A 192 2.87 43.78 14.34
CA ASP A 192 3.54 43.95 15.66
C ASP A 192 4.86 44.75 15.57
N GLY A 193 5.08 45.46 14.45
CA GLY A 193 6.23 46.36 14.28
C GLY A 193 6.00 47.71 14.99
N PRO A 194 6.93 48.21 15.84
CA PRO A 194 6.76 49.49 16.51
C PRO A 194 6.58 50.66 15.53
N LEU A 195 5.48 51.41 15.69
CA LEU A 195 5.18 52.66 14.98
C LEU A 195 6.39 53.62 15.03
N PRO A 196 6.85 54.14 13.89
CA PRO A 196 7.84 55.21 13.87
C PRO A 196 7.27 56.46 14.54
N GLN A 197 7.89 56.90 15.64
CA GLN A 197 7.54 58.17 16.25
C GLN A 197 7.90 59.34 15.30
N PRO A 198 7.06 60.38 15.20
CA PRO A 198 7.34 61.52 14.35
C PRO A 198 8.53 62.32 14.89
N GLN A 199 9.59 62.42 14.08
CA GLN A 199 10.75 63.27 14.33
C GLN A 199 10.29 64.75 14.37
N LYS A 200 10.32 65.33 15.57
CA LYS A 200 10.06 66.76 15.81
C LYS A 200 11.20 67.56 15.18
N LYS A 201 10.88 68.38 14.16
CA LYS A 201 11.74 69.45 13.67
C LYS A 201 12.09 70.37 14.84
N GLU A 202 13.34 70.35 15.30
CA GLU A 202 13.90 71.43 16.08
C GLU A 202 14.52 72.46 15.14
N SER A 203 13.94 73.65 15.20
CA SER A 203 14.40 74.88 14.58
C SER A 203 15.19 75.65 15.61
N LYS A 204 16.51 75.75 15.47
CA LYS A 204 17.28 76.95 15.82
C LYS A 204 18.68 76.92 15.19
#